data_AF-A0A950X904-F1
#
_entry.id   AF-A0A950X904-F1
#
_cell.length_a   1.000
_cell.length_b   1.000
_cell.length_c   1.000
_cell.angle_alpha   90.00
_cell.angle_beta   90.00
_cell.angle_gamma   90.00
#
_symmetry.space_group_name_H-M   'P 1'
#
loop_
_entity.id
_entity.type
_entity.pdbx_description
1 polymer ?
#
loop_
_entity_poly.entity_id
_entity_poly.type
_entity_poly.pdbx_seq_one_letter_code
_entity_poly.pdbx_strand_id
1 'polypeptide(L)'
;MQHKIRIMAFAGALMTAGVLLAGGFALGIGKPSANPEAQAKSAVLVVVGYACHDADKTSVTATAEGIVNGKRETIPLKLIVLSGQSTYAVTRQWPAEGKWVITLVEANSKFNGQPSAILRVDGDTVDFAGVTRLTRAPEKTEIEAALNTTAVASKF
;
A
#
# COMPACT_ATOMS: atom_id res chain seq x y z
N MET A 1 34.44 48.53 38.98
CA MET A 1 33.29 49.17 38.28
C MET A 1 33.07 48.39 36.99
N GLN A 2 32.23 47.37 36.95
CA GLN A 2 30.76 47.36 36.80
C GLN A 2 30.23 47.90 35.45
N HIS A 3 29.57 46.99 34.72
CA HIS A 3 28.51 47.16 33.70
C HIS A 3 28.96 47.63 32.29
N LYS A 4 28.56 47.08 31.12
CA LYS A 4 27.24 46.55 30.68
C LYS A 4 27.35 45.53 29.53
N ILE A 5 26.40 44.60 29.53
CA ILE A 5 26.04 43.58 28.53
C ILE A 5 25.53 44.22 27.21
N ARG A 6 25.69 43.56 26.04
CA ARG A 6 24.57 43.12 25.15
C ARG A 6 24.96 42.70 23.71
N ILE A 7 24.67 41.42 23.43
CA ILE A 7 23.85 40.88 22.31
C ILE A 7 24.45 40.80 20.88
N MET A 8 24.65 39.53 20.48
CA MET A 8 24.30 38.83 19.22
C MET A 8 24.54 39.45 17.84
N ALA A 9 25.17 38.64 16.98
CA ALA A 9 24.62 38.30 15.65
C ALA A 9 25.15 36.91 15.22
N PHE A 10 24.35 35.86 15.47
CA PHE A 10 24.54 34.53 14.90
C PHE A 10 23.66 34.47 13.64
N ALA A 11 24.22 34.80 12.47
CA ALA A 11 23.48 34.76 11.21
C ALA A 11 23.49 33.33 10.65
N GLY A 12 22.67 32.46 11.24
CA GLY A 12 22.33 31.15 10.69
C GLY A 12 21.24 31.31 9.63
N ALA A 13 21.61 31.32 8.36
CA ALA A 13 20.66 31.18 7.26
C ALA A 13 20.39 29.68 7.02
N LEU A 14 19.44 29.12 7.77
CA LEU A 14 18.89 27.79 7.48
C LEU A 14 17.90 27.93 6.31
N MET A 15 18.39 27.80 5.07
CA MET A 15 17.52 27.60 3.91
C MET A 15 16.91 26.20 4.00
N THR A 16 15.75 26.06 4.63
CA THR A 16 14.88 24.90 4.37
C THR A 16 14.28 25.08 2.99
N ALA A 17 14.97 24.60 1.97
CA ALA A 17 14.34 24.33 0.68
C ALA A 17 13.29 23.24 0.91
N GLY A 18 12.04 23.64 1.11
CA GLY A 18 10.91 22.74 1.06
C GLY A 18 10.89 22.12 -0.33
N VAL A 19 11.32 20.86 -0.43
CA VAL A 19 11.10 20.07 -1.63
C VAL A 19 9.59 19.86 -1.71
N LEU A 20 8.90 20.79 -2.40
CA LEU A 20 7.58 20.57 -2.93
C LEU A 20 7.73 19.45 -3.96
N LEU A 21 7.60 18.20 -3.49
CA LEU A 21 7.48 17.05 -4.36
C LEU A 21 6.27 17.30 -5.27
N ALA A 22 6.59 17.48 -6.55
CA ALA A 22 5.64 17.51 -7.65
C ALA A 22 4.63 16.36 -7.50
N GLY A 23 3.39 16.66 -7.83
CA GLY A 23 2.20 15.83 -7.66
C GLY A 23 2.37 14.35 -7.30
N GLY A 24 1.96 13.97 -6.08
CA GLY A 24 2.01 12.58 -5.62
C GLY A 24 0.99 11.68 -6.33
N PHE A 25 1.45 10.49 -6.68
CA PHE A 25 0.64 9.34 -7.12
C PHE A 25 1.14 8.11 -6.36
N ALA A 26 0.31 7.54 -5.48
CA ALA A 26 0.77 6.55 -4.51
C ALA A 26 -0.34 5.63 -4.01
N LEU A 27 0.03 4.37 -3.79
CA LEU A 27 -0.87 3.35 -3.28
C LEU A 27 -0.75 3.22 -1.75
N GLY A 28 -1.81 3.56 -1.03
CA GLY A 28 -1.97 3.35 0.41
C GLY A 28 -2.44 1.93 0.74
N ILE A 29 -1.88 1.35 1.81
CA ILE A 29 -2.26 0.03 2.33
C ILE A 29 -2.46 0.17 3.84
N GLY A 30 -3.64 -0.23 4.30
CA GLY A 30 -4.07 -0.05 5.68
C GLY A 30 -4.61 -1.33 6.30
N LYS A 31 -4.49 -1.41 7.63
CA LYS A 31 -5.15 -2.46 8.42
C LYS A 31 -6.66 -2.19 8.49
N PRO A 32 -7.50 -3.23 8.41
CA PRO A 32 -8.96 -3.09 8.60
C PRO A 32 -9.32 -2.44 9.93
N SER A 33 -8.56 -2.73 11.01
CA SER A 33 -8.80 -2.18 12.35
C SER A 33 -8.81 -0.64 12.41
N ALA A 34 -8.20 0.04 11.44
CA ALA A 34 -8.21 1.50 11.34
C ALA A 34 -9.40 2.07 10.55
N ASN A 35 -10.28 1.23 9.99
CA ASN A 35 -11.46 1.64 9.21
C ASN A 35 -12.70 0.82 9.64
N PRO A 36 -13.64 1.41 10.39
CA PRO A 36 -14.84 0.71 10.86
C PRO A 36 -15.73 0.15 9.74
N GLU A 37 -15.82 0.83 8.60
CA GLU A 37 -16.59 0.36 7.44
C GLU A 37 -15.97 -0.90 6.84
N ALA A 38 -14.64 -0.96 6.77
CA ALA A 38 -13.92 -2.15 6.32
C ALA A 38 -14.07 -3.32 7.29
N GLN A 39 -14.04 -3.06 8.61
CA GLN A 39 -14.29 -4.10 9.63
C GLN A 39 -15.70 -4.68 9.50
N ALA A 40 -16.71 -3.83 9.31
CA ALA A 40 -18.09 -4.27 9.13
C ALA A 40 -18.29 -5.16 7.88
N LYS A 41 -17.36 -5.10 6.92
CA LYS A 41 -17.34 -5.92 5.69
C LYS A 41 -16.42 -7.14 5.81
N SER A 42 -15.85 -7.42 6.98
CA SER A 42 -14.87 -8.49 7.19
C SER A 42 -13.66 -8.38 6.25
N ALA A 43 -13.19 -7.15 6.02
CA ALA A 43 -12.02 -6.91 5.19
C ALA A 43 -10.75 -7.49 5.84
N VAL A 44 -9.85 -8.01 5.01
CA VAL A 44 -8.50 -8.45 5.42
C VAL A 44 -7.46 -7.35 5.21
N LEU A 45 -7.72 -6.40 4.30
CA LEU A 45 -6.95 -5.16 4.16
C LEU A 45 -7.80 -4.02 3.57
N VAL A 46 -7.31 -2.80 3.75
CA VAL A 46 -7.84 -1.58 3.11
C VAL A 46 -6.80 -1.05 2.12
N VAL A 47 -7.26 -0.66 0.94
CA VAL A 47 -6.44 -0.03 -0.10
C VAL A 47 -6.94 1.38 -0.36
N VAL A 48 -6.02 2.32 -0.53
CA VAL A 48 -6.34 3.71 -0.86
C VAL A 48 -5.51 4.11 -2.06
N GLY A 49 -6.13 4.41 -3.20
CA GLY A 49 -5.45 5.08 -4.29
C GLY A 49 -5.34 6.57 -3.99
N TYR A 50 -4.16 7.16 -4.17
CA TYR A 50 -3.93 8.59 -4.01
C TYR A 50 -3.35 9.18 -5.28
N ALA A 51 -4.05 10.16 -5.84
CA ALA A 51 -3.54 11.02 -6.89
C ALA A 51 -3.83 12.47 -6.56
N CYS A 52 -2.83 13.33 -6.66
CA CYS A 52 -2.97 14.77 -6.42
C CYS A 52 -3.78 15.51 -7.52
N HIS A 53 -3.95 14.91 -8.70
CA HIS A 53 -4.75 15.43 -9.81
C HIS A 53 -5.65 14.30 -10.34
N ASP A 54 -6.85 14.63 -10.80
CA ASP A 54 -7.81 13.68 -11.36
C ASP A 54 -8.01 12.42 -10.48
N ALA A 55 -8.16 12.62 -9.16
CA ALA A 55 -8.31 11.52 -8.19
C ALA A 55 -9.56 10.65 -8.46
N ASP A 56 -10.57 11.22 -9.11
CA ASP A 56 -11.76 10.55 -9.62
C ASP A 56 -11.47 9.56 -10.75
N LYS A 57 -10.33 9.71 -11.43
CA LYS A 57 -9.84 8.78 -12.48
C LYS A 57 -8.85 7.76 -11.95
N THR A 58 -8.53 7.80 -10.65
CA THR A 58 -7.73 6.78 -10.01
C THR A 58 -8.54 5.51 -9.84
N SER A 59 -7.95 4.39 -10.26
CA SER A 59 -8.49 3.06 -10.05
C SER A 59 -7.43 2.15 -9.45
N VAL A 60 -7.88 1.16 -8.67
CA VAL A 60 -7.03 0.11 -8.12
C VAL A 60 -7.56 -1.21 -8.64
N THR A 61 -6.64 -2.08 -9.07
CA THR A 61 -6.94 -3.50 -9.33
C THR A 61 -6.19 -4.38 -8.35
N ALA A 62 -6.71 -5.59 -8.15
CA ALA A 62 -6.14 -6.54 -7.21
C ALA A 62 -6.26 -7.97 -7.72
N THR A 63 -5.22 -8.77 -7.52
CA THR A 63 -5.24 -10.21 -7.75
C THR A 63 -4.69 -10.96 -6.54
N ALA A 64 -5.23 -12.14 -6.26
CA ALA A 64 -4.57 -13.12 -5.42
C ALA A 64 -3.81 -14.09 -6.33
N GLU A 65 -2.51 -14.15 -6.13
CA GLU A 65 -1.58 -14.98 -6.86
C GLU A 65 -1.13 -16.11 -5.95
N GLY A 66 -1.31 -17.35 -6.37
CA GLY A 66 -1.12 -18.50 -5.50
C GLY A 66 -0.45 -19.70 -6.14
N ILE A 67 -0.14 -20.65 -5.27
CA ILE A 67 0.23 -22.02 -5.63
C ILE A 67 -0.64 -22.99 -4.82
N VAL A 68 -1.48 -23.76 -5.52
CA VAL A 68 -2.37 -24.78 -4.94
C VAL A 68 -1.98 -26.13 -5.54
N ASN A 69 -1.64 -27.11 -4.70
CA ASN A 69 -1.20 -28.45 -5.15
C ASN A 69 -0.08 -28.40 -6.21
N GLY A 70 0.86 -27.46 -6.06
CA GLY A 70 1.97 -27.27 -6.99
C GLY A 70 1.62 -26.54 -8.30
N LYS A 71 0.36 -26.10 -8.48
CA LYS A 71 -0.09 -25.36 -9.66
C LYS A 71 -0.28 -23.88 -9.36
N ARG A 72 0.14 -23.03 -10.29
CA ARG A 72 -0.05 -21.58 -10.24
C ARG A 72 -1.54 -21.26 -10.43
N GLU A 73 -2.09 -20.45 -9.54
CA GLU A 73 -3.47 -19.97 -9.61
C GLU A 73 -3.48 -18.45 -9.51
N THR A 74 -4.38 -17.81 -10.25
CA THR A 74 -4.56 -16.34 -10.27
C THR A 74 -6.04 -16.04 -10.14
N ILE A 75 -6.42 -15.28 -9.11
CA ILE A 75 -7.82 -14.93 -8.82
C ILE A 75 -7.95 -13.41 -8.84
N PRO A 76 -8.68 -12.82 -9.81
CA PRO A 76 -9.04 -11.40 -9.75
C PRO A 76 -9.90 -11.13 -8.51
N LEU A 77 -9.48 -10.17 -7.69
CA LEU A 77 -10.17 -9.83 -6.46
C LEU A 77 -11.21 -8.74 -6.70
N LYS A 78 -12.42 -8.95 -6.18
CA LYS A 78 -13.43 -7.89 -6.14
C LYS A 78 -13.09 -6.90 -5.03
N LEU A 79 -13.04 -5.62 -5.39
CA LEU A 79 -12.84 -4.53 -4.45
C LEU A 79 -14.19 -3.94 -4.03
N ILE A 80 -14.41 -3.78 -2.73
CA ILE A 80 -15.62 -3.16 -2.20
C ILE A 80 -15.32 -1.68 -1.96
N VAL A 81 -15.98 -0.80 -2.70
CA VAL A 81 -15.87 0.66 -2.52
C VAL A 81 -16.30 1.04 -1.11
N LEU A 82 -15.50 1.87 -0.45
CA LEU A 82 -15.81 2.48 0.85
C LEU A 82 -16.15 3.96 0.65
N SER A 83 -16.62 4.61 1.71
CA SER A 83 -16.98 6.03 1.72
C SER A 83 -15.83 6.99 1.44
N GLY A 84 -14.57 6.57 1.65
CA GLY A 84 -13.38 7.36 1.33
C GLY A 84 -13.08 7.40 -0.18
N GLN A 85 -12.58 8.53 -0.67
CA GLN A 85 -12.17 8.66 -2.07
C GLN A 85 -11.14 7.58 -2.43
N SER A 86 -11.39 6.87 -3.54
CA SER A 86 -10.53 5.80 -4.07
C SER A 86 -10.10 4.81 -2.99
N THR A 87 -10.98 4.54 -2.03
CA THR A 87 -10.74 3.67 -0.88
C THR A 87 -11.56 2.40 -1.01
N TYR A 88 -10.92 1.26 -0.80
CA TYR A 88 -11.51 -0.05 -1.02
C TYR A 88 -11.21 -1.01 0.14
N ALA A 89 -12.19 -1.83 0.49
CA ALA A 89 -11.99 -3.02 1.29
C ALA A 89 -11.73 -4.23 0.39
N VAL A 90 -10.76 -5.05 0.78
CA VAL A 90 -10.54 -6.37 0.19
C VAL A 90 -10.95 -7.41 1.23
N THR A 91 -11.87 -8.30 0.85
CA THR A 91 -12.19 -9.48 1.63
C THR A 91 -11.41 -10.69 1.10
N ARG A 92 -11.24 -11.72 1.94
CA ARG A 92 -10.63 -12.97 1.50
C ARG A 92 -11.50 -13.62 0.42
N GLN A 93 -10.92 -13.82 -0.76
CA GLN A 93 -11.59 -14.46 -1.91
C GLN A 93 -10.78 -15.62 -2.49
N TRP A 94 -9.64 -15.95 -1.88
CA TRP A 94 -8.81 -17.11 -2.21
C TRP A 94 -9.01 -18.22 -1.17
N PRO A 95 -8.81 -19.49 -1.58
CA PRO A 95 -8.97 -20.65 -0.70
C PRO A 95 -8.04 -20.64 0.52
N ALA A 96 -8.34 -21.51 1.48
CA ALA A 96 -7.46 -21.80 2.62
C ALA A 96 -6.20 -22.56 2.18
N GLU A 97 -6.37 -23.40 1.18
CA GLU A 97 -5.33 -24.24 0.62
C GLU A 97 -4.34 -23.42 -0.21
N GLY A 98 -3.06 -23.81 -0.10
CA GLY A 98 -1.99 -23.21 -0.88
C GLY A 98 -1.34 -22.00 -0.24
N LYS A 99 -0.35 -21.45 -0.94
CA LYS A 99 0.33 -20.22 -0.57
C LYS A 99 -0.19 -19.10 -1.46
N TRP A 100 -0.42 -17.93 -0.87
CA TRP A 100 -1.02 -16.80 -1.56
C TRP A 100 -0.26 -15.50 -1.28
N VAL A 101 -0.20 -14.65 -2.28
CA VAL A 101 0.13 -13.24 -2.15
C VAL A 101 -0.95 -12.42 -2.83
N ILE A 102 -1.16 -11.19 -2.37
CA ILE A 102 -2.05 -10.24 -3.02
C ILE A 102 -1.20 -9.26 -3.79
N THR A 103 -1.51 -9.05 -5.07
CA THR A 103 -0.96 -7.94 -5.84
C THR A 103 -1.98 -6.84 -5.96
N LEU A 104 -1.53 -5.60 -5.86
CA LEU A 104 -2.33 -4.40 -6.02
C LEU A 104 -1.65 -3.51 -7.05
N VAL A 105 -2.42 -2.93 -7.95
CA VAL A 105 -1.92 -2.01 -8.98
C VAL A 105 -2.83 -0.80 -9.07
N GLU A 106 -2.27 0.39 -8.90
CA GLU A 106 -2.96 1.66 -9.12
C GLU A 106 -2.74 2.15 -10.55
N ALA A 107 -3.80 2.70 -11.13
CA ALA A 107 -3.76 3.31 -12.45
C ALA A 107 -4.50 4.66 -12.45
N ASN A 108 -3.87 5.66 -13.08
CA ASN A 108 -4.47 6.97 -13.36
C ASN A 108 -3.88 7.50 -14.66
N SER A 109 -4.72 7.90 -15.61
CA SER A 109 -4.30 8.31 -16.95
C SER A 109 -3.46 9.59 -17.01
N LYS A 110 -3.40 10.36 -15.92
CA LYS A 110 -2.56 11.56 -15.81
C LYS A 110 -1.12 11.28 -15.39
N PHE A 111 -0.83 10.11 -14.84
CA PHE A 111 0.47 9.78 -14.28
C PHE A 111 1.15 8.69 -15.11
N ASN A 112 2.44 8.88 -15.36
CA ASN A 112 3.29 7.86 -15.94
C ASN A 112 3.80 6.97 -14.79
N GLY A 113 3.25 5.77 -14.65
CA GLY A 113 3.63 4.82 -13.61
C GLY A 113 2.43 4.01 -13.11
N GLN A 114 2.72 2.97 -12.34
CA GLN A 114 1.71 2.11 -11.74
C GLN A 114 2.15 1.75 -10.33
N PRO A 115 1.97 2.65 -9.34
CA PRO A 115 2.19 2.34 -7.94
C PRO A 115 1.51 1.03 -7.60
N SER A 116 2.30 0.08 -7.12
CA SER A 116 1.84 -1.29 -6.92
C SER A 116 2.38 -1.82 -5.61
N ALA A 117 1.78 -2.91 -5.14
CA ALA A 117 2.29 -3.61 -3.99
C ALA A 117 2.08 -5.12 -4.10
N ILE A 118 2.96 -5.85 -3.42
CA ILE A 118 2.82 -7.28 -3.18
C ILE A 118 2.72 -7.47 -1.67
N LEU A 119 1.64 -8.11 -1.22
CA LEU A 119 1.38 -8.40 0.18
C LEU A 119 1.40 -9.91 0.37
N ARG A 120 2.18 -10.37 1.36
CA ARG A 120 2.17 -11.78 1.75
C ARG A 120 0.93 -12.07 2.59
N VAL A 121 0.36 -13.25 2.39
CA VAL A 121 -0.79 -13.73 3.16
C VAL A 121 -0.35 -14.86 4.07
N ASP A 122 -0.80 -14.83 5.32
CA ASP A 122 -0.68 -15.92 6.28
C ASP A 122 -2.07 -16.33 6.77
N GLY A 123 -2.56 -17.48 6.30
CA GLY A 123 -3.93 -17.91 6.56
C GLY A 123 -4.96 -16.91 6.00
N ASP A 124 -5.70 -16.26 6.88
CA ASP A 124 -6.67 -15.18 6.59
C ASP A 124 -6.10 -13.76 6.84
N THR A 125 -4.87 -13.66 7.30
CA THR A 125 -4.22 -12.40 7.64
C THR A 125 -3.23 -11.95 6.59
N VAL A 126 -2.98 -10.64 6.55
CA VAL A 126 -2.00 -10.01 5.66
C VAL A 126 -0.78 -9.59 6.48
N ASP A 127 0.42 -9.87 5.98
CA ASP A 127 1.67 -9.37 6.57
C ASP A 127 1.88 -7.90 6.17
N PHE A 128 1.42 -6.99 7.04
CA PHE A 128 1.54 -5.55 6.84
C PHE A 128 2.97 -5.02 7.08
N ALA A 129 3.81 -5.74 7.82
CA ALA A 129 5.21 -5.37 8.01
C ALA A 129 6.05 -5.72 6.76
N GLY A 130 5.59 -6.72 6.02
CA GLY A 130 6.25 -7.34 4.89
C GLY A 130 5.85 -6.85 3.50
N VAL A 131 5.20 -5.69 3.40
CA VAL A 131 4.67 -5.19 2.12
C VAL A 131 5.79 -4.74 1.20
N THR A 132 5.89 -5.35 0.03
CA THR A 132 6.77 -4.87 -1.05
C THR A 132 6.03 -3.79 -1.84
N ARG A 133 6.61 -2.60 -1.94
CA ARG A 133 6.06 -1.47 -2.71
C ARG A 133 6.87 -1.24 -3.97
N LEU A 134 6.16 -1.02 -5.08
CA LEU A 134 6.74 -0.83 -6.41
C LEU A 134 6.16 0.44 -7.04
N THR A 135 6.92 1.05 -7.93
CA THR A 135 6.48 2.21 -8.75
C THR A 135 5.95 1.79 -10.13
N ARG A 136 5.97 0.48 -10.40
CA ARG A 136 5.50 -0.19 -11.62
C ARG A 136 4.71 -1.44 -11.27
N ALA A 137 4.04 -2.02 -12.26
CA ALA A 137 3.39 -3.31 -12.12
C ALA A 137 4.38 -4.39 -11.60
N PRO A 138 3.92 -5.33 -10.75
CA PRO A 138 4.73 -6.45 -10.30
C PRO A 138 5.17 -7.36 -11.45
N GLU A 139 6.45 -7.74 -11.46
CA GLU A 139 6.97 -8.76 -12.35
C GLU A 139 6.71 -10.17 -11.79
N LYS A 140 6.63 -11.16 -12.69
CA LYS A 140 6.38 -12.56 -12.32
C LYS A 140 7.39 -13.08 -11.30
N THR A 141 8.67 -12.73 -11.46
CA THR A 141 9.77 -13.12 -10.57
C THR A 141 9.61 -12.53 -9.16
N GLU A 142 9.09 -11.30 -9.03
CA GLU A 142 8.82 -10.66 -7.75
C GLU A 142 7.64 -11.33 -7.01
N ILE A 143 6.60 -11.70 -7.77
CA ILE A 143 5.46 -12.48 -7.23
C ILE A 143 5.93 -13.86 -6.76
N GLU A 144 6.77 -14.54 -7.55
CA GLU A 144 7.34 -15.85 -7.20
C GLU A 144 8.25 -15.75 -5.96
N ALA A 145 9.09 -14.72 -5.87
CA ALA A 145 9.91 -14.48 -4.70
C ALA A 145 9.05 -14.26 -3.44
N ALA A 146 7.97 -13.48 -3.55
CA ALA A 146 7.06 -13.23 -2.44
C ALA A 146 6.32 -14.50 -1.99
N LEU A 147 5.89 -15.35 -2.92
CA LEU A 147 5.27 -16.65 -2.61
C LEU A 147 6.21 -17.63 -1.88
N ASN A 148 7.48 -17.58 -2.22
CA ASN A 148 8.50 -18.45 -1.62
C ASN A 148 9.02 -17.89 -0.28
N THR A 149 8.67 -16.65 0.04
CA THR A 149 9.04 -16.00 1.30
C THR A 149 7.97 -16.25 2.35
N THR A 150 8.34 -16.89 3.46
CA THR A 150 7.44 -17.12 4.60
C THR A 150 6.90 -15.81 5.15
N ALA A 151 5.58 -15.63 5.23
CA ALA A 151 4.94 -14.47 5.87
C ALA A 151 5.41 -14.32 7.33
N VAL A 152 5.66 -13.08 7.78
CA VAL A 152 5.89 -12.83 9.21
C VAL A 152 4.53 -12.56 9.84
N ALA A 153 4.08 -13.47 10.70
CA ALA A 153 2.83 -13.27 11.43
C ALA A 153 2.90 -11.93 12.18
N SER A 154 2.07 -10.97 11.76
CA SER A 154 1.90 -9.72 12.48
C SER A 154 1.15 -10.04 13.77
N LYS A 155 1.90 -10.21 14.88
CA LYS A 155 1.30 -10.34 16.20
C LYS A 155 0.48 -9.09 16.50
N PHE A 156 -0.82 -9.28 16.73
CA PHE A 156 -1.71 -8.26 17.27
C PHE A 156 -1.54 -8.17 18.78
#